data_AF-A0A2D7W7Z1-F1
#
_entry.id   AF-A0A2D7W7Z1-F1
#
_cell.length_a   1.000
_cell.length_b   1.000
_cell.length_c   1.000
_cell.angle_alpha   90.00
_cell.angle_beta   90.00
_cell.angle_gamma   90.00
#
_symmetry.space_group_name_H-M   'P 1'
#
loop_
_entity.id
_entity.type
_entity.pdbx_description
1 polymer ?
#
loop_
_entity_poly.entity_id
_entity_poly.type
_entity_poly.pdbx_seq_one_letter_code
_entity_poly.pdbx_strand_id
1 'polypeptide(L)'
;MGINPKIGITGLPRSGKSIVLQKVIDMIMESGGLKSSRMRGPNAPANIIGGMRTEIIIENGERMGFACVNILTGEKGVMAHREIDSRNRILGFGIDPSEIERVGVPAIMDSIGNCEIMVIDEIGKFT
;
A
#
# COMPACT_ATOMS: atom_id res chain seq x y z
N MET A 1 -15.74 4.08 -23.47
CA MET A 1 -14.72 3.60 -22.51
C MET A 1 -14.49 4.69 -21.49
N GLY A 2 -14.71 4.41 -20.21
CA GLY A 2 -14.31 5.34 -19.15
C GLY A 2 -12.79 5.45 -19.10
N ILE A 3 -12.27 6.63 -18.77
CA ILE A 3 -10.84 6.83 -18.52
C ILE A 3 -10.59 6.30 -17.10
N ASN A 4 -9.67 5.34 -16.95
CA ASN A 4 -9.13 4.94 -15.66
C ASN A 4 -7.78 5.67 -15.49
N PRO A 5 -7.76 6.88 -14.91
CA PRO A 5 -6.54 7.66 -14.83
C PRO A 5 -5.50 6.95 -13.94
N LYS A 6 -4.24 6.98 -14.39
CA LYS A 6 -3.09 6.54 -13.59
C LYS A 6 -2.45 7.77 -12.98
N ILE A 7 -2.47 7.88 -11.65
CA ILE A 7 -1.94 9.02 -10.91
C ILE A 7 -0.63 8.59 -10.25
N GLY A 8 0.47 9.28 -10.56
CA GLY A 8 1.76 9.09 -9.90
C GLY A 8 2.07 10.23 -8.93
N ILE A 9 2.49 9.91 -7.71
CA ILE A 9 3.00 10.88 -6.74
C ILE A 9 4.53 10.84 -6.78
N THR A 10 5.16 11.92 -7.27
CA THR A 10 6.61 12.03 -7.42
C THR A 10 7.20 13.16 -6.58
N GLY A 11 8.50 13.11 -6.32
CA GLY A 11 9.22 14.07 -5.48
C GLY A 11 10.46 13.47 -4.83
N LEU A 12 11.32 14.31 -4.28
CA LEU A 12 12.55 13.89 -3.59
C LEU A 12 12.26 12.85 -2.48
N PRO A 13 13.23 11.98 -2.16
CA PRO A 13 13.16 11.14 -0.96
C PRO A 13 12.77 11.97 0.27
N ARG A 14 11.89 11.43 1.12
CA ARG A 14 11.40 12.08 2.36
C ARG A 14 10.61 13.38 2.16
N SER A 15 10.15 13.70 0.95
CA SER A 15 9.28 14.85 0.69
C SER A 15 7.82 14.71 1.20
N GLY A 16 7.51 13.66 1.98
CA GLY A 16 6.18 13.44 2.55
C GLY A 16 5.17 12.74 1.63
N LYS A 17 5.59 12.14 0.51
CA LYS A 17 4.70 11.47 -0.46
C LYS A 17 3.79 10.41 0.17
N SER A 18 4.36 9.49 0.95
CA SER A 18 3.58 8.43 1.61
C SER A 18 2.61 9.00 2.65
N ILE A 19 2.97 10.11 3.32
CA ILE A 19 2.05 10.81 4.23
C ILE A 19 0.88 11.44 3.46
N VAL A 20 1.13 12.05 2.31
CA VAL A 20 0.08 12.58 1.43
C VAL A 20 -0.82 11.46 0.93
N LEU A 21 -0.23 10.35 0.47
CA LEU A 21 -0.98 9.18 0.02
C LEU A 21 -1.87 8.62 1.15
N GLN A 22 -1.33 8.50 2.36
CA GLN A 22 -2.10 8.03 3.51
C GLN A 22 -3.29 8.95 3.81
N LYS A 23 -3.08 10.28 3.84
CA LYS A 23 -4.19 11.23 4.01
C LYS A 23 -5.25 11.11 2.93
N VAL A 24 -4.86 10.86 1.68
CA VAL A 24 -5.80 10.65 0.57
C VAL A 24 -6.62 9.38 0.80
N ILE A 25 -5.99 8.29 1.22
CA ILE A 25 -6.67 7.03 1.58
C ILE A 25 -7.67 7.29 2.71
N ASP A 26 -7.25 7.96 3.78
CA ASP A 26 -8.08 8.26 4.95
C ASP A 26 -9.30 9.10 4.54
N MET A 27 -9.10 10.17 3.76
CA MET A 27 -10.20 11.01 3.24
C MET A 27 -11.18 10.22 2.37
N ILE A 28 -10.72 9.28 1.55
CA ILE A 28 -11.59 8.43 0.72
C ILE A 28 -12.39 7.46 1.59
N MET A 29 -11.76 6.87 2.60
CA MET A 29 -12.43 5.97 3.55
C MET A 29 -13.49 6.71 4.39
N GLU A 30 -13.17 7.91 4.86
CA GLU A 30 -14.07 8.75 5.66
C GLU A 30 -15.23 9.34 4.84
N SER A 31 -14.96 9.83 3.63
CA SER A 31 -16.00 10.41 2.76
C SER A 31 -16.88 9.37 2.06
N GLY A 32 -16.38 8.14 1.94
CA GLY A 32 -17.00 7.06 1.16
C GLY A 32 -17.86 6.07 1.95
N GLY A 33 -17.79 6.08 3.29
CA GLY A 33 -18.54 5.23 4.22
C GLY A 33 -19.31 4.06 3.58
N LEU A 34 -18.61 2.97 3.23
CA LEU A 34 -19.14 1.65 2.81
C LEU A 34 -20.22 1.60 1.71
N LYS A 35 -20.67 2.73 1.14
CA LYS A 35 -21.90 2.81 0.32
C LYS A 35 -21.85 3.84 -0.81
N SER A 36 -20.73 4.52 -1.01
CA SER A 36 -20.59 5.48 -2.12
C SER A 36 -20.01 4.82 -3.37
N SER A 37 -20.57 3.68 -3.79
CA SER A 37 -20.41 3.31 -5.19
C SER A 37 -21.35 4.18 -6.01
N ARG A 38 -20.78 5.18 -6.70
CA ARG A 38 -21.50 5.90 -7.77
C ARG A 38 -21.92 4.94 -8.88
N MET A 39 -21.25 3.78 -8.96
CA MET A 39 -21.47 2.72 -9.92
C MET A 39 -22.49 1.71 -9.38
N ARG A 40 -23.75 2.11 -9.20
CA ARG A 40 -24.81 1.17 -8.81
C ARG A 40 -25.18 0.26 -9.98
N GLY A 41 -24.77 -1.01 -9.92
CA GLY A 41 -25.11 -2.03 -10.90
C GLY A 41 -24.65 -3.42 -10.47
N PRO A 42 -25.06 -4.48 -11.18
CA PRO A 42 -24.69 -5.87 -10.85
C PRO A 42 -23.17 -6.14 -10.90
N ASN A 43 -22.39 -5.25 -11.54
CA ASN A 43 -20.93 -5.31 -11.63
C ASN A 43 -20.23 -4.17 -10.85
N ALA A 44 -20.90 -3.61 -9.85
CA ALA A 44 -20.30 -2.60 -8.98
C ALA A 44 -19.11 -3.18 -8.22
N PRO A 45 -18.00 -2.45 -8.09
CA PRO A 45 -16.91 -2.84 -7.21
C PRO A 45 -17.42 -2.99 -5.77
N ALA A 46 -16.97 -4.03 -5.08
CA ALA A 46 -17.35 -4.30 -3.70
C ALA A 46 -16.79 -3.26 -2.72
N ASN A 47 -15.62 -2.69 -3.05
CA ASN A 47 -14.90 -1.74 -2.23
C ASN A 47 -14.58 -0.46 -3.01
N ILE A 48 -14.44 0.67 -2.31
CA ILE A 48 -14.04 1.93 -2.93
C ILE A 48 -12.53 1.94 -3.19
N ILE A 49 -11.74 1.48 -2.22
CA ILE A 49 -10.28 1.53 -2.25
C ILE A 49 -9.69 0.20 -1.83
N GLY A 50 -8.62 -0.21 -2.51
CA GLY A 50 -7.81 -1.38 -2.16
C GLY A 50 -6.36 -1.17 -2.60
N GLY A 51 -5.55 -2.20 -2.42
CA GLY A 51 -4.17 -2.24 -2.88
C GLY A 51 -3.18 -2.35 -1.74
N MET A 52 -1.91 -2.11 -2.05
CA MET A 52 -0.80 -2.24 -1.12
C MET A 52 -0.31 -0.86 -0.68
N ARG A 53 -0.17 -0.66 0.63
CA ARG A 53 0.57 0.47 1.22
C ARG A 53 1.81 -0.01 1.97
N THR A 54 2.74 0.91 2.22
CA THR A 54 3.94 0.63 3.04
C THR A 54 3.84 1.31 4.40
N GLU A 55 4.22 0.60 5.46
CA GLU A 55 4.35 1.13 6.80
C GLU A 55 5.81 1.11 7.26
N ILE A 56 6.22 2.16 7.97
CA ILE A 56 7.52 2.22 8.62
C ILE A 56 7.40 1.57 10.00
N ILE A 57 8.29 0.63 10.31
CA ILE A 57 8.39 0.02 11.64
C ILE A 57 9.34 0.88 12.47
N ILE A 58 8.83 1.42 13.58
CA ILE A 58 9.59 2.26 14.51
C ILE A 58 9.53 1.63 15.90
N GLU A 59 10.70 1.40 16.50
CA GLU A 59 10.82 0.91 17.87
C GLU A 59 11.83 1.78 18.61
N ASN A 60 11.50 2.20 19.83
CA ASN A 60 12.34 3.08 20.64
C ASN A 60 12.81 4.36 19.91
N GLY A 61 12.00 4.88 18.98
CA GLY A 61 12.33 6.05 18.17
C GLY A 61 13.25 5.78 16.97
N GLU A 62 13.70 4.54 16.77
CA GLU A 62 14.52 4.14 15.63
C GLU A 62 13.70 3.44 14.56
N ARG A 63 14.04 3.70 13.30
CA ARG A 63 13.51 2.94 12.16
C ARG A 63 14.11 1.53 12.15
N MET A 64 13.26 0.54 12.33
CA MET A 64 13.64 -0.87 12.39
C MET A 64 13.37 -1.62 11.09
N GLY A 65 12.48 -1.10 10.24
CA GLY A 65 12.16 -1.76 8.99
C GLY A 65 10.94 -1.20 8.28
N PHE A 66 10.38 -2.04 7.43
CA PHE A 66 9.24 -1.76 6.57
C PHE A 66 8.32 -2.96 6.49
N ALA A 67 7.03 -2.68 6.40
CA ALA A 67 6.02 -3.69 6.13
C ALA A 67 5.14 -3.26 4.96
N CYS A 68 4.72 -4.23 4.17
CA CYS A 68 3.61 -4.05 3.24
C CYS A 68 2.30 -4.35 3.97
N VAL A 69 1.23 -3.63 3.62
CA VAL A 69 -0.09 -3.79 4.22
C VAL A 69 -1.13 -3.87 3.12
N ASN A 70 -1.97 -4.90 3.19
CA ASN A 70 -3.15 -5.03 2.35
C ASN A 70 -4.24 -4.07 2.87
N ILE A 71 -4.62 -3.08 2.07
CA ILE A 71 -5.58 -2.04 2.45
C ILE A 71 -6.96 -2.62 2.76
N LEU A 72 -7.36 -3.71 2.08
CA LEU A 72 -8.69 -4.32 2.27
C LEU A 72 -8.78 -5.15 3.54
N THR A 73 -7.76 -5.96 3.82
CA THR A 73 -7.79 -6.93 4.93
C THR A 73 -7.10 -6.42 6.19
N GLY A 74 -6.27 -5.38 6.07
CA GLY A 74 -5.36 -4.93 7.13
C GLY A 74 -4.19 -5.89 7.38
N GLU A 75 -4.07 -6.97 6.60
CA GLU A 75 -2.99 -7.92 6.74
C GLU A 75 -1.64 -7.25 6.49
N LYS A 76 -0.65 -7.60 7.31
CA LYS A 76 0.68 -6.99 7.33
C LYS A 76 1.74 -8.05 7.10
N GLY A 77 2.75 -7.69 6.31
CA GLY A 77 3.93 -8.52 6.10
C GLY A 77 5.23 -7.71 6.18
N VAL A 78 6.18 -8.18 6.99
CA VAL A 78 7.44 -7.46 7.26
C VAL A 78 8.45 -7.78 6.16
N MET A 79 8.47 -6.95 5.12
CA MET A 79 9.33 -7.16 3.94
C MET A 79 10.80 -6.75 4.14
N ALA A 80 11.10 -5.94 5.16
CA ALA A 80 12.47 -5.61 5.53
C ALA A 80 12.59 -5.26 7.01
N HIS A 81 13.60 -5.78 7.71
CA HIS A 81 13.82 -5.53 9.14
C HIS A 81 15.30 -5.66 9.52
N ARG A 82 15.75 -5.00 10.60
CA ARG A 82 17.14 -5.10 11.08
C ARG A 82 17.49 -6.53 11.51
N GLU A 83 16.53 -7.23 12.08
CA GLU A 83 16.68 -8.58 12.63
C GLU A 83 16.54 -9.69 11.58
N ILE A 84 16.14 -9.36 10.35
CA ILE A 84 16.12 -10.34 9.26
C ILE A 84 17.56 -10.67 8.87
N ASP A 85 17.96 -11.92 9.09
CA ASP A 85 19.24 -12.46 8.63
C ASP A 85 19.15 -12.83 7.14
N SER A 86 19.41 -11.84 6.29
CA SER A 86 19.41 -12.00 4.84
C SER A 86 20.68 -11.38 4.25
N ARG A 87 21.25 -12.06 3.24
CA ARG A 87 22.34 -11.53 2.42
C ARG A 87 21.90 -10.35 1.56
N ASN A 88 20.62 -10.32 1.20
CA ASN A 88 20.03 -9.22 0.46
C ASN A 88 19.57 -8.17 1.48
N ARG A 89 20.12 -6.95 1.36
CA ARG A 89 19.87 -5.89 2.33
C ARG A 89 19.59 -4.56 1.64
N ILE A 90 18.77 -3.73 2.28
CA ILE A 90 18.50 -2.36 1.86
C ILE A 90 18.50 -1.43 3.08
N LEU A 91 19.25 -0.33 3.00
CA LEU A 91 19.39 0.62 4.11
C LEU A 91 19.78 -0.03 5.45
N GLY A 92 20.53 -1.14 5.40
CA GLY A 92 20.95 -1.90 6.58
C GLY A 92 19.94 -2.95 7.08
N PHE A 93 18.73 -3.01 6.51
CA PHE A 93 17.72 -4.01 6.82
C PHE A 93 17.88 -5.25 5.95
N GLY A 94 17.77 -6.44 6.53
CA GLY A 94 17.61 -7.68 5.75
C GLY A 94 16.22 -7.70 5.12
N ILE A 95 16.14 -8.21 3.88
CA ILE A 95 14.87 -8.26 3.14
C ILE A 95 14.28 -9.67 3.13
N ASP A 96 12.96 -9.73 3.20
CA ASP A 96 12.14 -10.93 2.99
C ASP A 96 11.11 -10.67 1.88
N PRO A 97 11.40 -11.06 0.63
CA PRO A 97 10.47 -10.90 -0.49
C PRO A 97 9.21 -11.76 -0.38
N SER A 98 9.24 -12.84 0.42
CA SER A 98 8.09 -13.74 0.55
C SER A 98 6.89 -13.04 1.18
N GLU A 99 7.13 -12.03 2.01
CA GLU A 99 6.07 -11.20 2.60
C GLU A 99 5.38 -10.32 1.56
N ILE A 100 6.08 -9.88 0.51
CA ILE A 100 5.47 -9.18 -0.62
C ILE A 100 4.60 -10.15 -1.43
N GLU A 101 5.07 -11.37 -1.67
CA GLU A 101 4.28 -12.41 -2.36
C GLU A 101 3.03 -12.80 -1.57
N ARG A 102 3.15 -12.87 -0.24
CA ARG A 102 2.07 -13.26 0.67
C ARG A 102 1.03 -12.17 0.90
N VAL A 103 1.44 -10.90 0.97
CA VAL A 103 0.55 -9.78 1.34
C VAL A 103 0.39 -8.76 0.22
N GLY A 104 1.51 -8.29 -0.34
CA GLY A 104 1.52 -7.24 -1.35
C GLY A 104 0.87 -7.65 -2.68
N VAL A 105 1.20 -8.84 -3.18
CA VAL A 105 0.64 -9.36 -4.43
C VAL A 105 -0.87 -9.59 -4.32
N PRO A 106 -1.41 -10.28 -3.29
CA PRO A 106 -2.85 -10.40 -3.10
C PRO A 106 -3.54 -9.04 -2.96
N ALA A 107 -2.96 -8.09 -2.21
CA ALA A 107 -3.53 -6.76 -2.06
C ALA A 107 -3.77 -6.05 -3.40
N ILE A 108 -2.83 -6.18 -4.34
CA ILE A 108 -2.95 -5.63 -5.69
C ILE A 108 -3.96 -6.43 -6.52
N MET A 109 -3.82 -7.76 -6.55
CA MET A 109 -4.66 -8.63 -7.39
C MET A 109 -6.13 -8.57 -6.98
N ASP A 110 -6.42 -8.59 -5.69
CA ASP A 110 -7.79 -8.50 -5.16
C ASP A 110 -8.43 -7.14 -5.45
N SER A 111 -7.64 -6.11 -5.72
CA SER A 111 -8.17 -4.79 -6.07
C SER A 111 -8.66 -4.72 -7.52
N ILE A 112 -8.19 -5.61 -8.40
CA ILE A 112 -8.58 -5.64 -9.80
C ILE A 112 -10.04 -6.10 -9.90
N GLY A 113 -10.91 -5.22 -10.38
CA GLY A 113 -12.34 -5.52 -10.56
C GLY A 113 -13.18 -5.45 -9.29
N ASN A 114 -12.57 -5.51 -8.10
CA ASN A 114 -13.29 -5.39 -6.83
C ASN A 114 -13.20 -4.00 -6.18
N CYS A 115 -12.28 -3.13 -6.65
CA CYS A 115 -12.11 -1.78 -6.14
C CYS A 115 -12.30 -0.69 -7.21
N GLU A 116 -12.86 0.45 -6.83
CA GLU A 116 -12.89 1.65 -7.69
C GLU A 116 -11.50 2.29 -7.82
N ILE A 117 -10.69 2.25 -6.75
CA ILE A 117 -9.35 2.83 -6.67
C ILE A 117 -8.37 1.75 -6.18
N MET A 118 -7.28 1.58 -6.91
CA MET A 118 -6.14 0.77 -6.51
C MET A 118 -4.97 1.66 -6.09
N VAL A 119 -4.43 1.40 -4.91
CA VAL A 119 -3.22 2.06 -4.40
C VAL A 119 -2.05 1.10 -4.46
N ILE A 120 -0.91 1.61 -4.91
CA ILE A 120 0.37 0.90 -4.84
C ILE A 120 1.40 1.91 -4.33
N ASP A 121 1.78 1.78 -3.08
CA ASP A 121 2.82 2.61 -2.48
C ASP A 121 4.22 2.04 -2.73
N GLU A 122 5.23 2.91 -2.65
CA GLU A 122 6.65 2.59 -2.80
C GLU A 122 7.00 1.87 -4.13
N ILE A 123 6.46 2.37 -5.25
CA ILE A 123 6.94 2.00 -6.59
C ILE A 123 8.29 2.65 -6.83
N GLY A 124 9.38 1.97 -6.43
CA GLY A 124 10.73 2.47 -6.60
C GLY A 124 11.75 1.80 -5.69
N LYS A 125 12.94 2.39 -5.60
CA LYS A 125 13.96 1.98 -4.64
C LYS A 125 13.75 2.73 -3.34
N PHE A 126 13.88 2.05 -2.21
CA PHE A 126 14.05 2.73 -0.93
C PHE A 126 15.35 3.53 -0.95
N THR A 127 15.27 4.80 -0.56
CA THR A 127 16.37 5.77 -0.51
C THR A 127 16.44 6.47 0.84
#